data_AF-A0A9Q0MRC6-F1
#
_entry.id   AF-A0A9Q0MRC6-F1
#
_cell.length_a   1.000
_cell.length_b   1.000
_cell.length_c   1.000
_cell.angle_alpha   90.00
_cell.angle_beta   90.00
_cell.angle_gamma   90.00
#
_symmetry.space_group_name_H-M   'P 1'
#
loop_
_entity.id
_entity.type
_entity.pdbx_description
1 polymer ?
#
loop_
_entity_poly.entity_id
_entity_poly.type
_entity_poly.pdbx_seq_one_letter_code
_entity_poly.pdbx_strand_id
1 'polypeptide(L)'
;MTGSADGNTITASMSGVPSIMNSLNSLASSKLSVHSRPKSPEAEEVIAELLEKAKFYTSLCLGTTAILSVFAFLFLIPFVVDPAISTIVADYDQSPVTCMVVDHVYGEGLKNCTWSSCREGCTTAATRCHQLLVNYTKIPWDDWLNKPRRLDSIEWDVADTRLLINSEGCGYPPRVNCTEFAKQYGFSHIGEPFPCFYSRAYPEMVITRYSWEDNLKHLILSLIIPNVLFAISIGVLSYWYCPCCDKACRKTRVYAEKFPTKEE
;
A
#
# COMPACT_ATOMS: atom_id res chain seq x y z
N MET A 1 -10.61 -65.63 37.49
CA MET A 1 -11.20 -66.53 36.49
C MET A 1 -11.85 -65.69 35.42
N THR A 2 -11.47 -65.93 34.15
CA THR A 2 -12.12 -65.58 32.86
C THR A 2 -12.36 -64.08 32.58
N GLY A 3 -12.00 -63.45 31.46
CA GLY A 3 -11.76 -63.86 30.06
C GLY A 3 -12.42 -62.75 29.19
N SER A 4 -11.67 -61.91 28.48
CA SER A 4 -11.29 -62.00 27.05
C SER A 4 -12.40 -61.73 26.03
N ALA A 5 -12.09 -60.81 25.08
CA ALA A 5 -12.50 -60.79 23.66
C ALA A 5 -13.98 -60.49 23.34
N ASP A 6 -14.40 -59.95 22.20
CA ASP A 6 -13.82 -59.22 21.06
C ASP A 6 -15.00 -58.84 20.14
N GLY A 7 -14.83 -57.76 19.36
CA GLY A 7 -15.51 -57.54 18.07
C GLY A 7 -16.99 -57.11 18.11
N ASN A 8 -17.52 -56.28 17.21
CA ASN A 8 -16.99 -55.64 16.02
C ASN A 8 -17.96 -54.49 15.69
N THR A 9 -17.46 -53.27 15.48
CA THR A 9 -18.25 -52.17 14.89
C THR A 9 -17.82 -52.03 13.44
N ILE A 10 -18.81 -52.14 12.54
CA ILE A 10 -18.66 -51.98 11.09
C ILE A 10 -18.55 -50.49 10.74
N THR A 11 -17.56 -50.22 9.90
CA THR A 11 -17.23 -48.96 9.21
C THR A 11 -18.21 -48.56 8.11
N ALA A 12 -18.40 -47.26 7.93
CA ALA A 12 -18.50 -46.58 6.62
C ALA A 12 -17.95 -45.15 6.80
N SER A 13 -16.80 -44.82 6.20
CA SER A 13 -16.66 -43.95 5.01
C SER A 13 -16.91 -42.44 5.32
N MET A 14 -16.10 -41.46 4.90
CA MET A 14 -15.06 -41.36 3.88
C MET A 14 -14.12 -40.16 4.16
N SER A 15 -12.81 -40.40 3.98
CA SER A 15 -11.72 -39.56 3.42
C SER A 15 -11.78 -38.01 3.49
N GLY A 16 -10.72 -37.26 3.82
CA GLY A 16 -9.30 -37.59 4.01
C GLY A 16 -8.37 -36.58 3.30
N VAL A 17 -7.52 -35.91 4.07
CA VAL A 17 -6.23 -35.31 3.67
C VAL A 17 -5.25 -35.58 4.82
N PRO A 18 -4.05 -36.13 4.58
CA PRO A 18 -2.90 -35.50 5.22
C PRO A 18 -1.56 -35.57 4.44
N SER A 19 -0.64 -34.75 4.96
CA SER A 19 0.76 -34.50 4.62
C SER A 19 1.65 -35.72 4.32
N ILE A 20 2.56 -35.50 3.38
CA ILE A 20 3.62 -36.42 2.94
C ILE A 20 4.93 -35.96 3.59
N MET A 21 5.42 -36.71 4.58
CA MET A 21 6.84 -36.78 4.89
C MET A 21 7.13 -38.06 5.66
N ASN A 22 8.22 -38.73 5.25
CA ASN A 22 8.84 -39.94 5.81
C ASN A 22 8.60 -41.25 5.05
N SER A 23 9.74 -41.93 4.88
CA SER A 23 9.91 -43.31 4.41
C SER A 23 10.12 -43.47 2.90
N LEU A 24 11.34 -43.16 2.45
CA LEU A 24 11.97 -43.85 1.32
C LEU A 24 13.50 -43.78 1.50
N ASN A 25 14.00 -44.57 2.46
CA ASN A 25 15.40 -44.96 2.55
C ASN A 25 15.48 -46.49 2.53
N SER A 26 16.46 -47.00 1.78
CA SER A 26 16.85 -48.41 1.55
C SER A 26 15.99 -49.17 0.54
N LEU A 27 16.41 -49.16 -0.73
CA LEU A 27 17.31 -50.14 -1.37
C LEU A 27 16.71 -51.55 -1.50
N ALA A 28 16.25 -51.88 -2.69
CA ALA A 28 16.55 -53.18 -3.30
C ALA A 28 16.37 -53.11 -4.82
N SER A 29 17.51 -52.97 -5.49
CA SER A 29 17.81 -53.37 -6.86
C SER A 29 16.73 -54.20 -7.55
N SER A 30 16.09 -53.62 -8.56
CA SER A 30 15.61 -54.38 -9.72
C SER A 30 15.71 -53.48 -10.94
N LYS A 31 16.75 -53.74 -11.74
CA LYS A 31 16.86 -53.30 -13.12
C LYS A 31 15.54 -53.66 -13.83
N LEU A 32 14.71 -52.67 -14.10
CA LEU A 32 13.76 -52.75 -15.21
C LEU A 32 14.08 -51.62 -16.17
N SER A 33 14.69 -52.01 -17.27
CA SER A 33 14.94 -51.20 -18.47
C SER A 33 13.64 -50.48 -18.87
N VAL A 34 13.50 -49.21 -18.50
CA VAL A 34 12.61 -48.30 -19.20
C VAL A 34 13.34 -47.93 -20.48
N HIS A 35 12.95 -48.64 -21.53
CA HIS A 35 13.34 -48.37 -22.90
C HIS A 35 13.05 -46.90 -23.21
N SER A 36 14.10 -46.08 -23.22
CA SER A 36 14.05 -44.74 -23.79
C SER A 36 13.64 -44.89 -25.24
N ARG A 37 12.38 -44.58 -25.58
CA ARG A 37 12.03 -44.37 -26.99
C ARG A 37 12.92 -43.24 -27.50
N PRO A 38 13.54 -43.38 -28.67
CA PRO A 38 14.14 -42.24 -29.33
C PRO A 38 13.01 -41.22 -29.55
N LYS A 39 13.11 -40.06 -28.91
CA LYS A 39 12.26 -38.92 -29.25
C LYS A 39 12.51 -38.65 -30.73
N SER A 40 11.47 -38.64 -31.55
CA SER A 40 11.63 -38.30 -32.96
C SER A 40 12.28 -36.91 -33.05
N PRO A 41 13.25 -36.69 -33.95
CA PRO A 41 13.93 -35.39 -34.10
C PRO A 41 12.94 -34.24 -34.35
N GLU A 42 11.80 -34.56 -34.97
CA GLU A 42 10.68 -33.65 -35.20
C GLU A 42 10.07 -33.07 -33.90
N ALA A 43 10.00 -33.85 -32.81
CA ALA A 43 9.44 -33.38 -31.55
C ALA A 43 10.37 -32.44 -30.77
N GLU A 44 11.70 -32.59 -30.91
CA GLU A 44 12.67 -31.69 -30.29
C GLU A 44 12.76 -30.36 -31.02
N GLU A 45 12.65 -30.38 -32.35
CA GLU A 45 12.66 -29.17 -33.20
C GLU A 45 11.42 -28.29 -32.95
N VAL A 46 10.24 -28.89 -32.84
CA VAL A 46 8.99 -28.17 -32.50
C VAL A 46 9.06 -27.54 -31.10
N ILE A 47 9.63 -28.22 -30.11
CA ILE A 47 9.77 -27.67 -28.75
C ILE A 47 10.73 -26.47 -28.75
N ALA A 48 11.84 -26.55 -29.50
CA ALA A 48 12.80 -25.46 -29.61
C ALA A 48 12.18 -24.20 -30.26
N GLU A 49 11.42 -24.38 -31.35
CA GLU A 49 10.73 -23.27 -32.02
C GLU A 49 9.69 -22.60 -31.10
N LEU A 50 8.91 -23.39 -30.36
CA LEU A 50 7.96 -22.86 -29.37
C LEU A 50 8.65 -22.10 -28.25
N LEU A 51 9.80 -22.57 -27.78
CA LEU A 51 10.59 -21.91 -26.74
C LEU A 51 11.17 -20.57 -27.22
N GLU A 52 11.62 -20.50 -28.47
CA GLU A 52 12.14 -19.26 -29.05
C GLU A 52 11.05 -18.21 -29.23
N LYS A 53 9.88 -18.62 -29.76
CA LYS A 53 8.70 -17.75 -29.85
C LYS A 53 8.25 -17.28 -28.48
N ALA A 54 8.13 -18.20 -27.50
CA ALA A 54 7.77 -17.84 -26.13
C ALA A 54 8.78 -16.85 -25.52
N LYS A 55 10.09 -17.11 -25.67
CA LYS A 55 11.15 -16.22 -25.19
C LYS A 55 11.03 -14.83 -25.80
N PHE A 56 10.80 -14.74 -27.11
CA PHE A 56 10.63 -13.46 -27.80
C PHE A 56 9.41 -12.67 -27.27
N TYR A 57 8.23 -13.28 -27.25
CA TYR A 57 7.00 -12.62 -26.80
C TYR A 57 7.04 -12.26 -25.31
N THR A 58 7.56 -13.13 -24.45
CA THR A 58 7.73 -12.83 -23.02
C THR A 58 8.71 -11.69 -22.82
N SER A 59 9.81 -11.65 -23.58
CA SER A 59 10.80 -10.57 -23.46
C SER A 59 10.23 -9.22 -23.90
N LEU A 60 9.43 -9.21 -24.97
CA LEU A 60 8.70 -8.02 -25.40
C LEU A 60 7.73 -7.54 -24.31
N CYS A 61 6.95 -8.46 -23.72
CA CYS A 61 5.97 -8.15 -22.67
C CYS A 61 6.63 -7.62 -21.37
N LEU A 62 7.71 -8.25 -20.93
CA LEU A 62 8.47 -7.81 -19.76
C LEU A 62 9.16 -6.46 -20.01
N GLY A 63 9.66 -6.25 -21.23
CA GLY A 63 10.25 -4.96 -21.62
C GLY A 63 9.23 -3.82 -21.58
N THR A 64 8.03 -4.00 -22.17
CA THR A 64 6.98 -2.99 -22.13
C THR A 64 6.44 -2.78 -20.72
N THR A 65 6.29 -3.85 -19.93
CA THR A 65 5.88 -3.77 -18.52
C THR A 65 6.89 -2.98 -17.70
N ALA A 66 8.20 -3.22 -17.86
CA ALA A 66 9.23 -2.46 -17.16
C ALA A 66 9.14 -0.95 -17.48
N ILE A 67 8.96 -0.60 -18.75
CA ILE A 67 8.80 0.81 -19.18
C ILE A 67 7.54 1.42 -18.54
N LEU A 68 6.40 0.74 -18.64
CA LEU A 68 5.14 1.21 -18.05
C LEU A 68 5.22 1.33 -16.53
N SER A 69 5.89 0.42 -15.84
CA SER A 69 6.11 0.48 -14.39
C SER A 69 6.92 1.72 -13.99
N VAL A 70 7.97 2.07 -14.73
CA VAL A 70 8.74 3.30 -14.46
C VAL A 70 7.89 4.54 -14.67
N PHE A 71 7.18 4.64 -15.79
CA PHE A 71 6.29 5.78 -16.03
C PHE A 71 5.20 5.89 -14.98
N ALA A 72 4.55 4.77 -14.63
CA ALA A 72 3.54 4.73 -13.58
C ALA A 72 4.10 5.22 -12.25
N PHE A 73 5.30 4.76 -11.86
CA PHE A 73 5.95 5.21 -10.63
C PHE A 73 6.22 6.72 -10.63
N LEU A 74 6.75 7.27 -11.73
CA LEU A 74 7.02 8.71 -11.85
C LEU A 74 5.76 9.57 -11.70
N PHE A 75 4.61 9.10 -12.19
CA PHE A 75 3.34 9.81 -11.98
C PHE A 75 2.77 9.61 -10.57
N LEU A 76 2.98 8.45 -9.95
CA LEU A 76 2.49 8.19 -8.59
C LEU A 76 3.20 9.05 -7.54
N ILE A 77 4.43 9.50 -7.80
CA ILE A 77 5.18 10.35 -6.87
C ILE A 77 4.41 11.64 -6.52
N PRO A 78 4.15 12.56 -7.47
CA PRO A 78 3.49 13.83 -7.16
C PRO A 78 2.02 13.66 -6.74
N PHE A 79 1.35 12.58 -7.12
CA PHE A 79 -0.07 12.38 -6.83
C PHE A 79 -0.36 11.63 -5.54
N VAL A 80 0.53 10.72 -5.11
CA VAL A 80 0.27 9.83 -3.97
C VAL A 80 1.39 9.92 -2.94
N VAL A 81 2.64 9.90 -3.37
CA VAL A 81 3.79 9.85 -2.46
C VAL A 81 3.97 11.18 -1.73
N ASP A 82 4.06 12.27 -2.48
CA ASP A 82 4.25 13.61 -1.92
C ASP A 82 3.17 14.00 -0.90
N PRO A 83 1.85 13.91 -1.20
CA PRO A 83 0.81 14.24 -0.22
C PRO A 83 0.79 13.29 1.00
N ALA A 84 1.15 12.01 0.82
CA ALA A 84 1.22 11.06 1.93
C ALA A 84 2.41 11.37 2.86
N ILE A 85 3.58 11.70 2.31
CA ILE A 85 4.75 12.08 3.10
C ILE A 85 4.48 13.38 3.86
N SER A 86 3.93 14.38 3.19
CA SER A 86 3.52 15.66 3.79
C SER A 86 2.63 15.44 5.03
N THR A 87 1.60 14.60 4.88
CA THR A 87 0.68 14.24 5.97
C THR A 87 1.38 13.52 7.13
N ILE A 88 2.34 12.64 6.84
CA ILE A 88 3.09 11.89 7.86
C ILE A 88 4.05 12.80 8.64
N VAL A 89 4.76 13.68 7.93
CA VAL A 89 5.71 14.63 8.52
C VAL A 89 5.02 15.68 9.39
N ALA A 90 3.76 16.01 9.08
CA ALA A 90 2.95 16.88 9.92
C ALA A 90 2.64 16.30 11.31
N ASP A 91 2.86 15.00 11.57
CA ASP A 91 2.73 14.39 12.91
C ASP A 91 1.41 14.75 13.61
N TYR A 92 0.29 14.39 12.99
CA TYR A 92 -1.04 14.59 13.57
C TYR A 92 -1.30 13.59 14.69
N ASP A 93 -1.88 14.07 15.79
CA ASP A 93 -2.36 13.20 16.85
C ASP A 93 -3.47 12.27 16.32
N GLN A 94 -3.46 10.99 16.70
CA GLN A 94 -4.49 10.04 16.29
C GLN A 94 -5.80 10.21 17.07
N SER A 95 -5.74 10.83 18.24
CA SER A 95 -6.91 11.15 19.04
C SER A 95 -7.47 12.52 18.64
N PRO A 96 -8.76 12.62 18.27
CA PRO A 96 -9.35 13.90 17.95
C PRO A 96 -9.46 14.76 19.21
N VAL A 97 -9.13 16.03 19.06
CA VAL A 97 -9.27 17.06 20.08
C VAL A 97 -10.44 17.98 19.78
N THR A 98 -10.77 18.88 20.69
CA THR A 98 -11.88 19.81 20.51
C THR A 98 -11.42 21.11 19.84
N CYS A 99 -12.01 21.40 18.68
CA CYS A 99 -11.91 22.68 17.97
C CYS A 99 -13.23 23.45 18.03
N MET A 100 -13.16 24.77 17.82
CA MET A 100 -14.32 25.64 17.68
C MET A 100 -14.05 26.72 16.65
N VAL A 101 -15.01 26.95 15.75
CA VAL A 101 -14.90 27.97 14.71
C VAL A 101 -15.12 29.35 15.31
N VAL A 102 -14.14 30.23 15.09
CA VAL A 102 -14.18 31.62 15.55
C VAL A 102 -14.55 32.57 14.42
N ASP A 103 -14.12 32.28 13.20
CA ASP A 103 -14.39 33.12 12.05
C ASP A 103 -14.55 32.28 10.77
N HIS A 104 -15.41 32.75 9.89
CA HIS A 104 -15.59 32.20 8.55
C HIS A 104 -15.67 33.35 7.55
N VAL A 105 -14.71 33.39 6.63
CA VAL A 105 -14.71 34.33 5.50
C VAL A 105 -14.98 33.55 4.21
N TYR A 106 -15.94 34.02 3.42
CA TYR A 106 -16.15 33.55 2.04
C TYR A 106 -15.57 34.57 1.08
N GLY A 107 -14.62 34.14 0.26
CA GLY A 107 -13.94 34.97 -0.74
C GLY A 107 -14.20 34.49 -2.15
N GLU A 108 -14.32 35.44 -3.07
CA GLU A 108 -14.32 35.18 -4.51
C GLU A 108 -13.23 35.99 -5.23
N GLY A 109 -12.64 35.40 -6.27
CA GLY A 109 -11.55 35.94 -7.06
C GLY A 109 -10.16 35.53 -6.56
N LEU A 110 -9.21 35.45 -7.50
CA LEU A 110 -7.83 35.02 -7.22
C LEU A 110 -7.11 35.85 -6.15
N LYS A 111 -7.39 37.16 -6.06
CA LYS A 111 -6.71 38.07 -5.13
C LYS A 111 -7.20 37.93 -3.69
N ASN A 112 -8.46 37.55 -3.50
CA ASN A 112 -9.07 37.42 -2.17
C ASN A 112 -8.84 36.02 -1.57
N CYS A 113 -8.54 35.04 -2.42
CA CYS A 113 -8.31 33.65 -2.02
C CYS A 113 -6.81 33.31 -1.95
N THR A 114 -6.11 33.86 -0.97
CA THR A 114 -4.69 33.51 -0.69
C THR A 114 -4.54 32.09 -0.14
N TRP A 115 -5.53 31.64 0.64
CA TRP A 115 -5.65 30.27 1.13
C TRP A 115 -7.13 29.87 1.20
N SER A 116 -7.40 28.58 1.36
CA SER A 116 -8.75 28.02 1.53
C SER A 116 -8.70 26.81 2.44
N SER A 117 -9.70 26.68 3.31
CA SER A 117 -9.92 25.50 4.17
C SER A 117 -10.28 24.25 3.39
N CYS A 118 -10.97 24.43 2.25
CA CYS A 118 -11.32 23.35 1.34
C CYS A 118 -11.21 23.81 -0.09
N ARG A 119 -10.72 22.92 -0.96
CA ARG A 119 -10.57 23.19 -2.39
C ARG A 119 -10.89 21.96 -3.23
N GLU A 120 -11.77 22.13 -4.21
CA GLU A 120 -12.05 21.10 -5.23
C GLU A 120 -10.98 21.16 -6.34
N GLY A 121 -10.09 20.18 -6.33
CA GLY A 121 -8.93 20.09 -7.20
C GLY A 121 -7.69 20.75 -6.63
N CYS A 122 -6.60 19.99 -6.54
CA CYS A 122 -5.32 20.46 -6.02
C CYS A 122 -4.49 21.23 -7.07
N THR A 123 -4.78 21.04 -8.36
CA THR A 123 -4.02 21.65 -9.48
C THR A 123 -4.68 22.89 -10.08
N THR A 124 -5.93 23.18 -9.72
CA THR A 124 -6.70 24.31 -10.29
C THR A 124 -6.37 25.61 -9.55
N ALA A 125 -6.78 26.78 -10.05
CA ALA A 125 -6.77 28.02 -9.27
C ALA A 125 -8.10 28.18 -8.51
N ALA A 126 -8.06 28.56 -7.23
CA ALA A 126 -9.25 28.76 -6.42
C ALA A 126 -9.78 30.16 -6.71
N THR A 127 -10.93 30.20 -7.38
CA THR A 127 -11.71 31.43 -7.59
C THR A 127 -12.76 31.63 -6.51
N ARG A 128 -13.07 30.60 -5.73
CA ARG A 128 -13.97 30.64 -4.57
C ARG A 128 -13.29 29.91 -3.43
N CYS A 129 -13.28 30.51 -2.25
CA CYS A 129 -12.62 29.96 -1.07
C CYS A 129 -13.44 30.18 0.19
N HIS A 130 -13.40 29.19 1.07
CA HIS A 130 -13.90 29.30 2.43
C HIS A 130 -12.68 29.32 3.34
N GLN A 131 -12.54 30.36 4.15
CA GLN A 131 -11.44 30.55 5.09
C GLN A 131 -12.02 30.44 6.49
N LEU A 132 -11.81 29.32 7.14
CA LEU A 132 -12.31 29.04 8.48
C LEU A 132 -11.15 29.09 9.46
N LEU A 133 -11.27 29.95 10.46
CA LEU A 133 -10.36 30.04 11.58
C LEU A 133 -10.98 29.38 12.80
N VAL A 134 -10.16 28.64 13.54
CA VAL A 134 -10.60 27.88 14.70
C VAL A 134 -9.63 28.05 15.86
N ASN A 135 -10.19 27.99 17.06
CA ASN A 135 -9.44 27.79 18.28
C ASN A 135 -9.53 26.33 18.67
N TYR A 136 -8.44 25.75 19.15
CA TYR A 136 -8.44 24.37 19.61
C TYR A 136 -7.85 24.23 21.00
N THR A 137 -8.29 23.18 21.68
CA THR A 137 -7.71 22.72 22.94
C THR A 137 -7.17 21.32 22.72
N LYS A 138 -6.17 20.89 23.49
CA LYS A 138 -5.64 19.51 23.47
C LYS A 138 -6.49 18.54 24.27
N ILE A 139 -7.68 18.97 24.71
CA ILE A 139 -8.64 18.13 25.41
C ILE A 139 -9.22 17.14 24.37
N PRO A 140 -9.16 15.82 24.62
CA PRO A 140 -9.76 14.84 23.73
C PRO A 140 -11.27 15.08 23.57
N TRP A 141 -11.78 14.82 22.38
CA TRP A 141 -13.20 15.01 22.06
C TRP A 141 -14.14 14.20 22.98
N ASP A 142 -13.74 12.99 23.34
CA ASP A 142 -14.53 12.14 24.23
C ASP A 142 -14.68 12.74 25.64
N ASP A 143 -13.61 13.37 26.15
CA ASP A 143 -13.64 14.05 27.46
C ASP A 143 -14.56 15.28 27.41
N TRP A 144 -14.57 15.99 26.29
CA TRP A 144 -15.46 17.11 26.07
C TRP A 144 -16.94 16.71 26.10
N LEU A 145 -17.29 15.60 25.45
CA LEU A 145 -18.65 15.06 25.47
C LEU A 145 -19.08 14.64 26.88
N ASN A 146 -18.17 14.04 27.64
CA ASN A 146 -18.47 13.53 28.99
C ASN A 146 -18.56 14.66 30.04
N LYS A 147 -17.76 15.72 29.89
CA LYS A 147 -17.67 16.84 30.84
C LYS A 147 -17.62 18.16 30.08
N PRO A 148 -18.77 18.63 29.54
CA PRO A 148 -18.81 19.88 28.80
C PRO A 148 -18.37 21.03 29.71
N ARG A 149 -17.32 21.73 29.32
CA ARG A 149 -16.83 22.92 30.01
C ARG A 149 -17.63 24.13 29.56
N ARG A 150 -17.76 25.13 30.43
CA ARG A 150 -18.40 26.38 30.04
C ARG A 150 -17.43 27.19 29.17
N LEU A 151 -17.90 27.70 28.03
CA LEU A 151 -17.07 28.39 27.03
C LEU A 151 -16.26 29.56 27.58
N ASP A 152 -16.80 30.26 28.58
CA ASP A 152 -16.20 31.40 29.26
C ASP A 152 -14.97 31.05 30.12
N SER A 153 -14.83 29.78 30.50
CA SER A 153 -13.74 29.28 31.36
C SER A 153 -12.66 28.48 30.63
N ILE A 154 -12.75 28.40 29.30
CA ILE A 154 -11.83 27.59 28.50
C ILE A 154 -10.64 28.43 28.09
N GLU A 155 -9.46 27.97 28.52
CA GLU A 155 -8.19 28.44 27.99
C GLU A 155 -7.88 27.66 26.71
N TRP A 156 -7.81 28.36 25.59
CA TRP A 156 -7.46 27.78 24.29
C TRP A 156 -5.95 27.54 24.22
N ASP A 157 -5.54 26.33 23.82
CA ASP A 157 -4.12 26.02 23.64
C ASP A 157 -3.53 26.86 22.50
N VAL A 158 -4.27 26.97 21.39
CA VAL A 158 -3.93 27.82 20.25
C VAL A 158 -5.20 28.44 19.67
N ALA A 159 -5.12 29.72 19.34
CA ALA A 159 -6.20 30.48 18.75
C ALA A 159 -5.91 30.88 17.29
N ASP A 160 -6.96 31.20 16.54
CA ASP A 160 -6.92 31.71 15.16
C ASP A 160 -6.12 30.84 14.18
N THR A 161 -6.27 29.52 14.32
CA THR A 161 -5.59 28.53 13.47
C THR A 161 -6.43 28.17 12.25
N ARG A 162 -5.77 27.78 11.17
CA ARG A 162 -6.47 27.44 9.91
C ARG A 162 -7.08 26.05 10.01
N LEU A 163 -8.39 25.96 9.83
CA LEU A 163 -9.06 24.68 9.66
C LEU A 163 -8.94 24.22 8.20
N LEU A 164 -8.39 23.04 7.96
CA LEU A 164 -8.32 22.43 6.62
C LEU A 164 -9.12 21.13 6.58
N ILE A 165 -9.61 20.77 5.39
CA ILE A 165 -10.30 19.48 5.20
C ILE A 165 -9.35 18.28 5.37
N ASN A 166 -8.10 18.43 4.95
CA ASN A 166 -6.99 17.48 5.04
C ASN A 166 -5.65 18.25 5.07
N SER A 167 -4.52 17.55 5.14
CA SER A 167 -3.19 18.19 5.21
C SER A 167 -2.90 19.10 4.01
N GLU A 168 -3.42 18.78 2.83
CA GLU A 168 -3.22 19.56 1.60
C GLU A 168 -4.26 20.69 1.41
N GLY A 169 -5.34 20.68 2.20
CA GLY A 169 -6.48 21.60 2.03
C GLY A 169 -7.30 21.40 0.76
N CYS A 170 -7.08 20.33 0.00
CA CYS A 170 -7.70 20.09 -1.31
C CYS A 170 -8.01 18.61 -1.57
N GLY A 171 -8.90 18.36 -2.53
CA GLY A 171 -9.12 17.01 -3.07
C GLY A 171 -10.16 16.99 -4.19
N TYR A 172 -10.49 15.81 -4.67
CA TYR A 172 -11.40 15.62 -5.81
C TYR A 172 -12.71 14.93 -5.37
N PRO A 173 -13.87 15.33 -5.94
CA PRO A 173 -15.13 14.62 -5.72
C PRO A 173 -15.05 13.14 -6.15
N PRO A 174 -15.73 12.20 -5.45
CA PRO A 174 -16.69 12.42 -4.36
C PRO A 174 -16.03 12.48 -2.95
N ARG A 175 -14.70 12.40 -2.84
CA ARG A 175 -14.02 12.37 -1.53
C ARG A 175 -14.02 13.74 -0.85
N VAL A 176 -13.98 14.80 -1.63
CA VAL A 176 -14.00 16.19 -1.17
C VAL A 176 -15.15 16.92 -1.83
N ASN A 177 -15.98 17.56 -1.01
CA ASN A 177 -17.07 18.45 -1.42
C ASN A 177 -17.02 19.70 -0.54
N CYS A 178 -16.62 20.83 -1.11
CA CYS A 178 -16.40 22.04 -0.32
C CYS A 178 -17.69 22.75 0.07
N THR A 179 -18.76 22.55 -0.70
CA THR A 179 -20.07 23.08 -0.35
C THR A 179 -20.60 22.40 0.91
N GLU A 180 -20.40 21.09 1.03
CA GLU A 180 -20.81 20.32 2.20
C GLU A 180 -19.92 20.61 3.41
N PHE A 181 -18.61 20.72 3.20
CA PHE A 181 -17.67 21.13 4.23
C PHE A 181 -18.02 22.51 4.82
N ALA A 182 -18.31 23.50 3.97
CA ALA A 182 -18.69 24.83 4.41
C ALA A 182 -20.06 24.86 5.11
N LYS A 183 -20.98 23.96 4.76
CA LYS A 183 -22.24 23.82 5.49
C LYS A 183 -22.05 23.21 6.88
N GLN A 184 -21.13 22.26 7.01
CA GLN A 184 -20.87 21.55 8.26
C GLN A 184 -20.07 22.39 9.27
N TYR A 185 -19.10 23.19 8.80
CA TYR A 185 -18.20 23.94 9.69
C TYR A 185 -18.24 25.47 9.48
N GLY A 186 -18.92 25.98 8.46
CA GLY A 186 -18.94 27.42 8.18
C GLY A 186 -19.92 28.21 9.06
N PHE A 187 -20.49 29.27 8.50
CA PHE A 187 -21.35 30.25 9.17
C PHE A 187 -22.41 29.69 10.12
N SER A 188 -23.03 28.56 9.79
CA SER A 188 -24.11 27.98 10.59
C SER A 188 -23.68 27.38 11.92
N HIS A 189 -22.38 27.05 12.08
CA HIS A 189 -21.84 26.31 13.23
C HIS A 189 -20.71 27.08 13.94
N ILE A 190 -20.65 28.41 13.75
CA ILE A 190 -19.69 29.26 14.45
C ILE A 190 -19.96 29.19 15.97
N GLY A 191 -18.90 28.97 16.76
CA GLY A 191 -19.00 28.81 18.21
C GLY A 191 -19.43 27.42 18.69
N GLU A 192 -19.70 26.48 17.77
CA GLU A 192 -20.00 25.09 18.15
C GLU A 192 -18.70 24.26 18.22
N PRO A 193 -18.49 23.49 19.30
CA PRO A 193 -17.33 22.62 19.43
C PRO A 193 -17.47 21.38 18.54
N PHE A 194 -16.38 20.94 17.90
CA PHE A 194 -16.36 19.77 17.03
C PHE A 194 -14.99 19.04 17.10
N PRO A 195 -14.92 17.74 16.72
CA PRO A 195 -13.68 16.99 16.73
C PRO A 195 -12.76 17.40 15.58
N CYS A 196 -11.48 17.60 15.87
CA CYS A 196 -10.44 17.92 14.90
C CYS A 196 -9.11 17.27 15.28
N PHE A 197 -8.16 17.22 14.36
CA PHE A 197 -6.81 16.71 14.60
C PHE A 197 -5.82 17.85 14.45
N TYR A 198 -5.01 18.06 15.49
CA TYR A 198 -3.95 19.07 15.47
C TYR A 198 -2.62 18.44 15.07
N SER A 199 -1.79 19.21 14.40
CA SER A 199 -0.42 18.82 14.05
C SER A 199 0.53 19.18 15.18
N ARG A 200 1.44 18.27 15.53
CA ARG A 200 2.52 18.54 16.49
C ARG A 200 3.68 19.32 15.86
N ALA A 201 3.85 19.19 14.56
CA ALA A 201 4.88 19.90 13.79
C ALA A 201 4.45 21.32 13.39
N TYR A 202 3.17 21.52 13.05
CA TYR A 202 2.59 22.75 12.50
C TYR A 202 1.38 23.22 13.33
N PRO A 203 1.59 23.96 14.43
CA PRO A 203 0.49 24.38 15.31
C PRO A 203 -0.49 25.38 14.66
N GLU A 204 -0.15 25.97 13.52
CA GLU A 204 -0.95 26.96 12.79
C GLU A 204 -2.11 26.35 11.97
N MET A 205 -2.19 25.03 11.89
CA MET A 205 -3.22 24.33 11.12
C MET A 205 -3.78 23.12 11.87
N VAL A 206 -5.07 22.87 11.64
CA VAL A 206 -5.77 21.69 12.13
C VAL A 206 -6.62 21.10 11.02
N ILE A 207 -6.85 19.79 11.07
CA ILE A 207 -7.57 19.07 10.03
C ILE A 207 -8.83 18.40 10.56
N THR A 208 -9.87 18.32 9.72
CA THR A 208 -11.14 17.65 10.10
C THR A 208 -11.11 16.13 9.89
N ARG A 209 -10.34 15.65 8.90
CA ARG A 209 -10.27 14.23 8.58
C ARG A 209 -8.83 13.78 8.56
N TYR A 210 -8.53 12.80 9.40
CA TYR A 210 -7.23 12.15 9.48
C TYR A 210 -7.41 10.63 9.44
N SER A 211 -6.70 9.95 8.54
CA SER A 211 -6.68 8.49 8.46
C SER A 211 -5.26 7.99 8.19
N TRP A 212 -4.48 7.76 9.25
CA TRP A 212 -3.09 7.28 9.12
C TRP A 212 -2.99 5.98 8.33
N GLU A 213 -3.86 5.01 8.63
CA GLU A 213 -3.79 3.68 8.03
C GLU A 213 -4.01 3.67 6.53
N ASP A 214 -5.00 4.43 6.04
CA ASP A 214 -5.33 4.45 4.61
C ASP A 214 -4.24 5.15 3.82
N ASN A 215 -3.75 6.29 4.33
CA ASN A 215 -2.64 7.03 3.72
C ASN A 215 -1.38 6.16 3.64
N LEU A 216 -1.06 5.43 4.72
CA LEU A 216 0.08 4.52 4.76
C LEU A 216 -0.10 3.33 3.80
N LYS A 217 -1.28 2.70 3.76
CA LYS A 217 -1.57 1.57 2.87
C LYS A 217 -1.43 1.99 1.39
N HIS A 218 -2.02 3.12 1.00
CA HIS A 218 -1.93 3.62 -0.37
C HIS A 218 -0.50 4.04 -0.76
N LEU A 219 0.24 4.66 0.15
CA LEU A 219 1.66 4.98 -0.03
C LEU A 219 2.51 3.72 -0.26
N ILE A 220 2.40 2.74 0.63
CA ILE A 220 3.16 1.49 0.54
C ILE A 220 2.82 0.75 -0.76
N LEU A 221 1.53 0.63 -1.09
CA LEU A 221 1.08 -0.10 -2.28
C LEU A 221 1.57 0.57 -3.58
N SER A 222 1.50 1.90 -3.64
CA SER A 222 1.95 2.69 -4.81
C SER A 222 3.48 2.68 -5.00
N LEU A 223 4.24 2.51 -3.91
CA LEU A 223 5.69 2.34 -3.98
C LEU A 223 6.08 0.89 -4.33
N ILE A 224 5.50 -0.11 -3.67
CA ILE A 224 5.93 -1.52 -3.81
C ILE A 224 5.56 -2.09 -5.18
N ILE A 225 4.32 -1.91 -5.66
CA ILE A 225 3.84 -2.58 -6.87
C ILE A 225 4.70 -2.25 -8.10
N PRO A 226 4.93 -0.97 -8.46
CA PRO A 226 5.70 -0.64 -9.65
C PRO A 226 7.17 -1.07 -9.53
N ASN A 227 7.75 -0.95 -8.34
CA ASN A 227 9.15 -1.32 -8.10
C ASN A 227 9.39 -2.83 -8.18
N VAL A 228 8.48 -3.64 -7.63
CA VAL A 228 8.56 -5.10 -7.71
C VAL A 228 8.35 -5.59 -9.15
N LEU A 229 7.35 -5.05 -9.86
CA LEU A 229 7.11 -5.39 -11.27
C LEU A 229 8.31 -5.02 -12.16
N PHE A 230 8.92 -3.87 -11.91
CA PHE A 230 10.13 -3.45 -12.60
C PHE A 230 11.31 -4.39 -12.30
N ALA A 231 11.56 -4.68 -11.03
CA ALA A 231 12.67 -5.55 -10.61
C ALA A 231 12.54 -6.97 -11.17
N ILE A 232 11.35 -7.55 -11.14
CA ILE A 232 11.09 -8.89 -11.71
C ILE A 232 11.30 -8.86 -13.23
N SER A 233 10.76 -7.85 -13.92
CA SER A 233 10.87 -7.73 -15.38
C SER A 233 12.33 -7.62 -15.83
N ILE A 234 13.10 -6.73 -15.20
CA ILE A 234 14.53 -6.56 -15.50
C ILE A 234 15.35 -7.78 -15.07
N GLY A 235 15.02 -8.40 -13.94
CA GLY A 235 15.71 -9.60 -13.45
C GLY A 235 15.62 -10.77 -14.43
N VAL A 236 14.42 -11.05 -14.96
CA VAL A 236 14.21 -12.13 -15.94
C VAL A 236 14.90 -11.82 -17.27
N LEU A 237 14.78 -10.59 -17.77
CA LEU A 237 15.45 -10.17 -19.00
C LEU A 237 16.98 -10.26 -18.87
N SER A 238 17.51 -9.79 -17.75
CA SER A 238 18.94 -9.88 -17.47
C SER A 238 19.40 -11.34 -17.40
N TYR A 239 18.62 -12.21 -16.76
CA TYR A 239 18.94 -13.65 -16.72
C TYR A 239 18.97 -14.29 -18.12
N TRP A 240 18.03 -13.94 -19.00
CA TRP A 240 17.91 -14.53 -20.34
C TRP A 240 18.88 -14.01 -21.39
N TYR A 241 19.33 -12.75 -21.26
CA TYR A 241 20.14 -12.07 -22.26
C TYR A 241 21.54 -11.68 -21.77
N CYS A 242 21.90 -11.92 -20.49
CA CYS A 242 23.24 -11.63 -20.00
C CYS A 242 24.22 -12.79 -20.32
N PRO A 243 25.15 -12.61 -21.28
CA PRO A 243 26.17 -13.62 -21.59
C PRO A 243 27.18 -13.81 -20.45
N CYS A 244 27.32 -12.83 -19.56
CA CYS A 244 28.18 -12.91 -18.38
C CYS A 244 27.59 -13.80 -17.28
N CYS A 245 26.27 -13.85 -17.12
CA CYS A 245 25.63 -14.77 -16.18
C CYS A 245 25.81 -16.23 -16.61
N ASP A 246 25.73 -16.53 -17.90
CA ASP A 246 25.96 -17.89 -18.41
C ASP A 246 27.44 -18.32 -18.25
N LYS A 247 28.40 -17.41 -18.50
CA LYS A 247 29.83 -17.67 -18.29
C LYS A 247 30.24 -17.76 -16.82
N ALA A 248 29.64 -16.95 -15.94
CA ALA A 248 29.87 -17.00 -14.50
C ALA A 248 29.25 -18.27 -13.88
N CYS A 249 28.02 -18.64 -14.27
CA CYS A 249 27.39 -19.91 -13.87
C CYS A 249 28.19 -21.12 -14.39
N ARG A 250 28.67 -21.10 -15.64
CA ARG A 250 29.56 -22.16 -16.17
C ARG A 250 30.84 -22.28 -15.37
N LYS A 251 31.50 -21.16 -15.01
CA LYS A 251 32.70 -21.21 -14.16
C LYS A 251 32.40 -21.82 -12.80
N THR A 252 31.37 -21.37 -12.09
CA THR A 252 31.01 -21.89 -10.77
C THR A 252 30.64 -23.37 -10.80
N ARG A 253 29.90 -23.82 -11.82
CA ARG A 253 29.55 -25.23 -12.01
C ARG A 253 30.76 -26.12 -12.33
N VAL A 254 31.71 -25.63 -13.13
CA VAL A 254 32.99 -26.31 -13.40
C VAL A 254 33.89 -26.37 -12.16
N TYR A 255 33.87 -25.36 -11.29
CA TYR A 255 34.59 -25.41 -10.02
C TYR A 255 33.95 -26.38 -9.02
N ALA A 256 32.61 -26.48 -8.98
CA ALA A 256 31.90 -27.41 -8.12
C ALA A 256 32.11 -28.89 -8.52
N GLU A 257 32.19 -29.20 -9.82
CA GLU A 257 32.53 -30.56 -10.29
C GLU A 257 34.00 -30.94 -10.03
N LYS A 258 34.90 -29.97 -9.83
CA LYS A 258 36.34 -30.21 -9.61
C LYS A 258 36.72 -30.57 -8.17
N PHE A 259 35.79 -30.42 -7.23
CA PHE A 259 35.95 -30.87 -5.86
C PHE A 259 34.85 -31.88 -5.54
N PRO A 260 35.04 -33.18 -5.87
CA PRO A 260 34.28 -34.19 -5.15
C PRO A 260 34.59 -34.00 -3.67
N THR A 261 33.56 -33.74 -2.87
CA THR A 261 33.64 -33.87 -1.43
C THR A 261 34.19 -35.27 -1.16
N LYS A 262 35.42 -35.32 -0.62
CA LYS A 262 35.95 -36.54 -0.02
C LYS A 262 35.13 -36.77 1.24
N GLU A 263 33.98 -37.42 1.09
CA GLU A 263 33.37 -38.17 2.17
C GLU A 263 34.15 -39.48 2.31
N GLU A 264 34.37 -39.83 3.57
CA GLU A 264 35.31 -40.82 4.12
C GLU A 264 35.15 -42.25 3.60
#